data_AF-A0A2V3I9R3-F1
#
_entry.id   AF-A0A2V3I9R3-F1
#
_cell.length_a   1.000
_cell.length_b   1.000
_cell.length_c   1.000
_cell.angle_alpha   90.00
_cell.angle_beta   90.00
_cell.angle_gamma   90.00
#
_symmetry.space_group_name_H-M   'P 1'
#
loop_
_entity.id
_entity.type
_entity.pdbx_description
1 polymer ?
#
loop_
_entity_poly.entity_id
_entity_poly.type
_entity_poly.pdbx_seq_one_letter_code
_entity_poly.pdbx_strand_id
1 'polypeptide(L)'
;MFGEEKLSTYLNRSKLLSNVDCENKIRVAILGSFTLNGLEETIRVKCSDKKIQCSTYIAGYNQYNQEILDEKSEFYKFFSDITFLIIDTRNVLGELFFNPYSISVEDRKQFVKTKSDEIIN
;
A
#
# COMPACT_ATOMS: atom_id res chain seq x y z
N MET A 1 20.29 3.84 18.65
CA MET A 1 19.51 3.39 17.48
C MET A 1 18.87 2.08 17.90
N PHE A 2 17.56 2.04 18.16
CA PHE A 2 16.91 0.76 18.44
C PHE A 2 17.07 -0.11 17.19
N GLY A 3 17.69 -1.28 17.34
CA GLY A 3 17.85 -2.22 16.25
C GLY A 3 16.49 -2.71 15.82
N GLU A 4 16.11 -2.45 14.57
CA GLU A 4 14.85 -2.95 14.02
C GLU A 4 14.85 -4.48 14.03
N GLU A 5 13.73 -5.09 14.42
CA GLU A 5 13.63 -6.55 14.46
C GLU A 5 13.60 -7.14 13.04
N LYS A 6 13.95 -8.43 12.92
CA LYS A 6 13.81 -9.15 11.66
C LYS A 6 12.33 -9.28 11.29
N LEU A 7 12.03 -9.31 9.99
CA LEU A 7 10.66 -9.50 9.49
C LEU A 7 9.99 -10.76 10.07
N SER A 8 10.73 -11.86 10.22
CA SER A 8 10.25 -13.09 10.84
C SER A 8 9.69 -12.86 12.26
N THR A 9 10.25 -11.92 13.01
CA THR A 9 9.76 -11.57 14.35
C THR A 9 8.38 -10.95 14.26
N TYR A 10 8.17 -9.99 13.34
CA TYR A 10 6.85 -9.39 13.11
C TYR A 10 5.81 -10.41 12.65
N LEU A 11 6.18 -11.30 11.72
CA LEU A 11 5.29 -12.36 11.24
C LEU A 11 4.86 -13.34 12.34
N ASN A 12 5.74 -13.60 13.31
CA ASN A 12 5.41 -14.48 14.44
C ASN A 12 4.58 -13.75 15.50
N ARG A 13 4.93 -12.49 15.80
CA ARG A 13 4.19 -11.67 16.78
C ARG A 13 2.79 -11.34 16.29
N SER A 14 2.60 -11.08 14.99
CA SER A 14 1.28 -10.76 14.42
C SER A 14 0.26 -11.89 14.63
N LYS A 15 0.70 -13.15 14.62
CA LYS A 15 -0.15 -14.33 14.90
C LYS A 15 -0.61 -14.41 16.36
N LEU A 16 0.15 -13.79 17.27
CA LEU A 16 -0.14 -13.75 18.70
C LEU A 16 -0.99 -12.53 19.09
N LEU A 17 -1.25 -11.62 18.14
CA LEU A 17 -2.17 -10.50 18.35
C LEU A 17 -3.60 -11.04 18.42
N SER A 18 -3.99 -11.51 19.59
CA SER A 18 -5.40 -11.78 19.91
C SER A 18 -6.15 -10.45 20.06
N ASN A 19 -7.50 -10.51 20.04
CA ASN A 19 -8.40 -9.37 20.23
C ASN A 19 -8.25 -8.77 21.64
N VAL A 20 -7.11 -8.17 21.93
CA VAL A 20 -6.91 -7.29 23.06
C VAL A 20 -7.80 -6.08 22.77
N ASP A 21 -8.85 -5.89 23.57
CA ASP A 21 -9.66 -4.69 23.50
C ASP A 21 -8.79 -3.51 23.94
N CYS A 22 -8.19 -2.87 22.94
CA CYS A 22 -7.56 -1.57 23.08
C CYS A 22 -8.64 -0.50 22.96
N GLU A 23 -8.53 0.57 23.76
CA GLU A 23 -9.42 1.73 23.65
C GLU A 23 -9.34 2.39 22.26
N ASN A 24 -8.14 2.43 21.69
CA ASN A 24 -7.90 3.03 20.38
C ASN A 24 -7.93 1.96 19.28
N LYS A 25 -8.77 2.17 18.26
CA LYS A 25 -8.92 1.29 17.10
C LYS A 25 -8.63 2.07 15.81
N ILE A 26 -8.01 1.42 14.84
CA ILE A 26 -7.71 1.99 13.53
C ILE A 26 -7.85 0.93 12.44
N ARG A 27 -8.38 1.34 11.29
CA ARG A 27 -8.48 0.53 10.08
C ARG A 27 -7.55 1.10 9.01
N VAL A 28 -6.61 0.28 8.57
CA VAL A 28 -5.58 0.68 7.61
C VAL A 28 -5.75 -0.11 6.33
N ALA A 29 -6.07 0.57 5.24
CA ALA A 29 -6.05 -0.02 3.90
C ALA A 29 -4.66 0.18 3.26
N ILE A 30 -4.21 -0.82 2.52
CA ILE A 30 -2.92 -0.79 1.83
C ILE A 30 -3.16 -1.26 0.38
N LEU A 31 -2.93 -0.37 -0.57
CA LEU A 31 -2.99 -0.66 -1.99
C LEU A 31 -1.60 -0.52 -2.60
N GLY A 32 -1.21 -1.46 -3.46
CA GLY A 32 0.11 -1.44 -4.05
C GLY A 32 0.19 -2.02 -5.44
N SER A 33 1.20 -1.55 -6.18
CA SER A 33 1.56 -2.08 -7.51
C SER A 33 2.50 -3.29 -7.46
N PHE A 34 2.98 -3.67 -6.27
CA PHE A 34 3.91 -4.77 -6.03
C PHE A 34 3.54 -5.55 -4.78
N THR A 35 4.25 -6.65 -4.51
CA THR A 35 4.02 -7.51 -3.36
C THR A 35 4.41 -6.80 -2.05
N LEU A 36 3.47 -6.71 -1.11
CA LEU A 36 3.64 -6.04 0.19
C LEU A 36 3.76 -7.04 1.36
N ASN A 37 4.39 -8.18 1.11
CA ASN A 37 4.53 -9.26 2.10
C ASN A 37 5.16 -8.75 3.40
N GLY A 38 4.50 -9.00 4.53
CA GLY A 38 5.01 -8.63 5.84
C GLY A 38 4.71 -7.21 6.28
N LEU A 39 4.23 -6.34 5.37
CA LEU A 39 3.94 -4.94 5.71
C LEU A 39 2.72 -4.84 6.64
N GLU A 40 1.65 -5.58 6.35
CA GLU A 40 0.46 -5.65 7.21
C GLU A 40 0.80 -6.15 8.61
N GLU A 41 1.57 -7.24 8.72
CA GLU A 41 1.99 -7.81 10.00
C GLU A 41 2.82 -6.82 10.81
N THR A 42 3.74 -6.13 10.14
CA THR A 42 4.60 -5.13 10.78
C THR A 42 3.77 -3.95 11.30
N ILE A 43 2.83 -3.43 10.49
CA ILE A 43 1.93 -2.36 10.92
C ILE A 43 1.11 -2.79 12.14
N ARG A 44 0.48 -3.98 12.08
CA ARG A 44 -0.33 -4.50 13.20
C ARG A 44 0.47 -4.64 14.49
N VAL A 45 1.69 -5.19 14.43
CA VAL A 45 2.56 -5.33 15.60
C VAL A 45 2.98 -3.97 16.15
N LYS A 46 3.40 -3.03 15.30
CA LYS A 46 3.81 -1.69 15.73
C LYS A 46 2.63 -0.89 16.33
N CYS A 47 1.41 -1.07 15.81
CA CYS A 47 0.20 -0.52 16.42
C CYS A 47 -0.10 -1.15 17.79
N SER A 48 0.03 -2.47 17.91
CA SER A 48 -0.15 -3.17 19.18
C SER A 48 0.86 -2.71 20.24
N ASP A 49 2.12 -2.48 19.88
CA ASP A 49 3.14 -1.91 20.77
C ASP A 49 2.75 -0.52 21.29
N LYS A 50 1.90 0.19 20.55
CA LYS A 50 1.32 1.50 20.92
C LYS A 50 -0.06 1.41 21.57
N LYS A 51 -0.54 0.20 21.90
CA LYS A 51 -1.89 -0.06 22.41
C LYS A 51 -3.01 0.43 21.48
N ILE A 52 -2.81 0.26 20.18
CA ILE A 52 -3.80 0.55 19.14
C ILE A 52 -4.18 -0.77 18.47
N GLN A 53 -5.47 -1.12 18.50
CA GLN A 53 -5.99 -2.26 17.76
C GLN A 53 -6.07 -1.88 16.27
N CYS A 54 -5.23 -2.51 15.45
CA CYS A 54 -5.16 -2.24 14.03
C CYS A 54 -5.80 -3.38 13.24
N SER A 55 -6.85 -3.05 12.50
CA SER A 55 -7.39 -3.90 11.43
C SER A 55 -6.82 -3.43 10.10
N THR A 56 -6.57 -4.38 9.22
CA THR A 56 -5.89 -4.11 7.94
C THR A 56 -6.64 -4.73 6.79
N TYR A 57 -6.56 -4.06 5.64
CA TYR A 57 -7.00 -4.57 4.36
C TYR A 57 -5.88 -4.38 3.36
N ILE A 58 -5.50 -5.44 2.64
CA ILE A 58 -4.54 -5.38 1.54
C ILE A 58 -5.26 -5.69 0.24
N ALA A 59 -5.19 -4.77 -0.72
CA ALA A 59 -5.66 -5.00 -2.07
C ALA A 59 -4.79 -6.03 -2.80
N GLY A 60 -5.36 -6.71 -3.79
CA GLY A 60 -4.61 -7.62 -4.64
C GLY A 60 -3.44 -6.96 -5.38
N TYR A 61 -2.45 -7.77 -5.78
CA TYR A 61 -1.27 -7.29 -6.50
C TYR A 61 -1.66 -6.46 -7.73
N ASN A 62 -1.23 -5.20 -7.76
CA ASN A 62 -1.46 -4.28 -8.88
C ASN A 62 -2.95 -4.06 -9.23
N GLN A 63 -3.84 -4.21 -8.25
CA GLN A 63 -5.30 -4.00 -8.39
C GLN A 63 -5.78 -2.67 -7.81
N TYR A 64 -4.86 -1.78 -7.39
CA TYR A 64 -5.20 -0.51 -6.74
C TYR A 64 -6.18 0.34 -7.56
N ASN A 65 -6.02 0.43 -8.88
CA ASN A 65 -6.95 1.16 -9.74
C ASN A 65 -8.36 0.55 -9.73
N GLN A 66 -8.48 -0.78 -9.73
CA GLN A 66 -9.80 -1.44 -9.72
C GLN A 66 -10.52 -1.20 -8.38
N GLU A 67 -9.79 -1.33 -7.27
CA GLU A 67 -10.33 -1.07 -5.93
C GLU A 67 -10.75 0.40 -5.73
N ILE A 68 -10.01 1.36 -6.32
CA ILE A 68 -10.31 2.80 -6.21
C ILE A 68 -11.48 3.21 -7.11
N LEU A 69 -11.57 2.67 -8.32
CA LEU A 69 -12.59 3.06 -9.31
C LEU A 69 -13.94 2.37 -9.10
N ASP A 70 -13.98 1.16 -8.52
CA ASP A 70 -15.23 0.48 -8.19
C ASP A 70 -15.70 0.86 -6.79
N GLU A 71 -16.74 1.70 -6.69
CA GLU A 71 -17.36 2.08 -5.42
C GLU A 71 -17.89 0.90 -4.59
N LYS A 72 -18.06 -0.29 -5.21
CA LYS A 72 -18.50 -1.53 -4.54
C LYS A 72 -17.34 -2.45 -4.16
N SER A 73 -16.10 -2.00 -4.31
CA SER A 73 -14.90 -2.77 -4.00
C SER A 73 -14.79 -3.11 -2.52
N GLU A 74 -13.95 -4.10 -2.20
CA GLU A 74 -13.70 -4.47 -0.79
C GLU A 74 -12.96 -3.36 -0.05
N PHE A 75 -12.16 -2.55 -0.76
CA PHE A 75 -11.54 -1.33 -0.21
C PHE A 75 -12.58 -0.37 0.38
N TYR A 76 -13.63 -0.01 -0.36
CA TYR A 76 -14.67 0.89 0.17
C TYR A 76 -15.50 0.24 1.27
N LYS A 77 -15.80 -1.06 1.16
CA LYS A 77 -16.54 -1.81 2.21
C LYS A 77 -15.78 -1.91 3.52
N PHE A 78 -14.45 -2.01 3.47
CA PHE A 78 -13.59 -2.02 4.65
C PHE A 78 -13.64 -0.68 5.42
N PHE A 79 -13.98 0.41 4.73
CA PHE A 79 -14.21 1.74 5.30
C PHE A 79 -13.01 2.24 6.11
N SER A 80 -11.79 2.13 5.59
CA SER A 80 -10.55 2.43 6.35
C SER A 80 -10.47 3.87 6.87
N ASP A 81 -9.79 4.06 8.01
CA ASP A 81 -9.49 5.38 8.58
C ASP A 81 -8.23 6.00 7.96
N ILE A 82 -7.27 5.16 7.55
CA ILE A 82 -6.06 5.54 6.81
C ILE A 82 -5.88 4.62 5.62
N THR A 83 -5.50 5.18 4.48
CA THR A 83 -5.15 4.43 3.27
C THR A 83 -3.72 4.74 2.84
N PHE A 84 -2.93 3.71 2.60
CA PHE A 84 -1.62 3.82 1.95
C PHE A 84 -1.73 3.37 0.49
N LEU A 85 -1.29 4.23 -0.43
CA LEU A 85 -1.13 3.92 -1.85
C LEU A 85 0.36 3.86 -2.18
N ILE A 86 0.87 2.68 -2.51
CA ILE A 86 2.30 2.42 -2.70
C ILE A 86 2.57 1.96 -4.14
N ILE A 87 2.99 2.90 -4.97
CA ILE A 87 3.20 2.67 -6.40
C ILE A 87 4.70 2.68 -6.72
N ASP A 88 5.16 1.67 -7.45
CA ASP A 88 6.52 1.61 -7.97
C ASP A 88 6.61 2.38 -9.29
N THR A 89 7.53 3.33 -9.36
CA THR A 89 7.86 4.06 -10.59
C THR A 89 8.17 3.15 -11.78
N ARG A 90 8.71 1.95 -11.57
CA ARG A 90 8.94 0.96 -12.65
C ARG A 90 7.63 0.53 -13.30
N ASN A 91 6.59 0.28 -12.50
CA ASN A 91 5.27 -0.07 -13.01
C ASN A 91 4.60 1.11 -13.73
N VAL A 92 4.79 2.34 -13.24
CA VAL A 92 4.21 3.53 -13.86
C VAL A 92 4.88 3.88 -15.18
N LEU A 93 6.22 3.82 -15.21
CA LEU A 93 7.03 4.27 -16.35
C LEU A 93 7.26 3.18 -17.40
N GLY A 94 7.12 1.90 -17.05
CA GLY A 94 7.30 0.77 -17.97
C GLY A 94 8.68 0.79 -18.65
N GLU A 95 8.72 0.65 -19.97
CA GLU A 95 9.97 0.70 -20.76
C GLU A 95 10.73 2.03 -20.62
N LEU A 96 10.01 3.14 -20.36
CA LEU A 96 10.64 4.44 -20.17
C LEU A 96 11.40 4.54 -18.84
N PHE A 97 11.16 3.63 -17.90
CA PHE A 97 12.01 3.48 -16.72
C PHE A 97 13.45 3.13 -17.10
N PHE A 98 13.62 2.19 -18.03
CA PHE A 98 14.93 1.70 -18.47
C PHE A 98 15.54 2.58 -19.56
N ASN A 99 14.70 3.05 -20.49
CA ASN A 99 15.13 3.79 -21.67
C ASN A 99 14.38 5.12 -21.80
N PRO A 100 14.59 6.09 -20.89
CA PRO A 100 13.84 7.34 -20.87
C PRO A 100 14.07 8.20 -22.12
N TYR A 101 15.17 8.01 -22.85
CA TYR A 101 15.49 8.75 -24.07
C TYR A 101 15.17 7.98 -25.36
N SER A 102 14.44 6.86 -25.26
CA SER A 102 14.00 6.10 -26.45
C SER A 102 12.92 6.82 -27.27
N ILE A 103 12.32 7.88 -26.72
CA ILE A 103 11.27 8.70 -27.33
C ILE A 103 11.64 10.19 -27.32
N SER A 104 10.91 11.00 -28.08
CA SER A 104 11.17 12.44 -28.19
C SER A 104 10.92 13.21 -26.88
N VAL A 105 11.34 14.49 -26.82
CA VAL A 105 11.05 15.35 -25.67
C VAL A 105 9.53 15.60 -25.55
N GLU A 106 8.86 15.80 -26.69
CA GLU A 106 7.42 16.03 -26.78
C GLU A 106 6.64 14.81 -26.29
N ASP A 107 7.01 13.61 -26.74
CA ASP A 107 6.36 12.35 -26.33
C ASP A 107 6.53 12.09 -24.83
N ARG A 108 7.70 12.40 -24.26
CA ARG A 108 7.92 12.30 -22.80
C ARG A 108 7.00 13.20 -22.00
N LYS A 109 6.87 14.46 -22.43
CA LYS A 109 5.98 15.42 -21.75
C LYS A 109 4.54 14.93 -21.82
N GLN A 110 4.12 14.42 -22.97
CA GLN A 110 2.78 13.86 -23.14
C GLN A 110 2.58 12.61 -22.27
N PHE A 111 3.56 11.71 -22.21
CA PHE A 111 3.52 10.51 -21.37
C PHE A 111 3.36 10.86 -19.88
N VAL A 112 4.19 11.78 -19.35
CA VAL A 112 4.11 12.21 -17.94
C VAL A 112 2.75 12.84 -17.65
N LYS A 113 2.21 13.65 -18.56
CA LYS A 113 0.89 14.24 -18.43
C LYS A 113 -0.18 13.15 -18.33
N THR A 114 -0.21 12.22 -19.29
CA THR A 114 -1.15 11.09 -19.31
C THR A 114 -1.07 10.26 -18.02
N LYS A 115 0.13 9.92 -17.55
CA LYS A 115 0.29 9.16 -16.29
C LYS A 115 -0.13 9.93 -15.05
N SER A 116 0.04 11.26 -15.04
CA SER A 116 -0.46 12.09 -13.95
C SER A 116 -1.98 12.15 -13.95
N ASP A 117 -2.59 12.30 -15.13
CA ASP A 117 -4.05 12.35 -15.30
C ASP A 117 -4.71 11.02 -14.91
N GLU A 118 -4.06 9.87 -15.15
CA GLU A 118 -4.49 8.53 -14.70
C GLU A 118 -4.49 8.35 -13.17
N ILE A 119 -3.67 9.12 -12.43
CA ILE A 119 -3.55 9.01 -10.96
C ILE A 119 -4.47 10.01 -10.26
N ILE A 120 -4.74 11.16 -10.89
CA ILE A 120 -5.52 12.25 -10.29
C ILE A 120 -7.04 12.06 -10.51
N ASN A 121 -7.45 11.45 -11.62
CA ASN A 121 -8.87 11.20 -11.95
C ASN A 121 -9.30 9.77 -11.58
#